data_AF-A0A7W0G1F1-F1
#
_entry.id   AF-A0A7W0G1F1-F1
#
_cell.length_a   1.000
_cell.length_b   1.000
_cell.length_c   1.000
_cell.angle_alpha   90.00
_cell.angle_beta   90.00
_cell.angle_gamma   90.00
#
_symmetry.space_group_name_H-M   'P 1'
#
loop_
_entity.id
_entity.type
_entity.pdbx_description
1 polymer ?
#
loop_
_entity_poly.entity_id
_entity_poly.type
_entity_poly.pdbx_seq_one_letter_code
_entity_poly.pdbx_strand_id
1 'polypeptide(L)'
;MGYVSRYGKRPAEYASKSAHSHVVNDPSVQEFLTQCSLPKRAEDITFTGNLNLRYEPLPDNPIQHVIAVDGGYQEIAVQTEFPSATLAFFQIGALFFSINDLEGIDRKSFIDPDDMAKLKNIQRLKFSLPVRNITRKSEGTLTDSVRRTIYDFFLRKTDDGTLMDTLRWFIFREYGTRVPEWMLASCPACERTNTPLVLARMSANYTFACTHCNGEILLTDVFRLHEV
;
A
#
# COMPACT_ATOMS: atom_id res chain seq x y z
N MET A 1 -1.05 -18.59 19.23
CA MET A 1 -1.42 -17.34 19.93
C MET A 1 -0.69 -17.33 21.26
N GLY A 2 0.23 -16.39 21.47
CA GLY A 2 0.91 -16.22 22.77
C GLY A 2 -0.02 -15.49 23.75
N TYR A 3 -0.13 -16.01 24.97
CA TYR A 3 -0.96 -15.40 26.02
C TYR A 3 -0.31 -14.11 26.52
N VAL A 4 -1.00 -12.98 26.35
CA VAL A 4 -0.64 -11.72 27.00
C VAL A 4 -1.22 -11.70 28.41
N SER A 5 -0.35 -11.57 29.41
CA SER A 5 -0.72 -11.32 30.81
C SER A 5 -1.52 -10.01 30.92
N ARG A 6 -2.69 -10.07 31.57
CA ARG A 6 -3.57 -8.91 31.85
C ARG A 6 -2.87 -7.73 32.56
N TYR A 7 -1.69 -7.93 33.14
CA TYR A 7 -0.95 -6.91 33.90
C TYR A 7 0.50 -6.68 33.39
N GLY A 8 0.74 -6.88 32.09
CA GLY A 8 1.54 -5.95 31.28
C GLY A 8 3.04 -5.72 31.59
N LYS A 9 3.78 -6.66 32.18
CA LYS A 9 5.24 -6.53 32.38
C LYS A 9 6.10 -7.68 31.84
N ARG A 10 5.61 -8.49 30.91
CA ARG A 10 6.44 -9.50 30.22
C ARG A 10 6.53 -9.19 28.72
N PRO A 11 7.71 -9.34 28.09
CA PRO A 11 7.86 -9.25 26.63
C PRO A 11 6.90 -10.22 25.94
N ALA A 12 6.56 -9.96 24.68
CA ALA A 12 5.76 -10.88 23.88
C ALA A 12 6.44 -12.28 23.84
N GLU A 13 5.74 -13.30 24.33
CA GLU A 13 6.18 -14.69 24.14
C GLU A 13 5.97 -15.05 22.66
N TYR A 14 7.08 -15.10 21.91
CA TYR A 14 7.10 -15.82 20.64
C TYR A 14 6.92 -17.30 20.95
N ALA A 15 6.01 -17.97 20.22
CA ALA A 15 5.85 -19.41 20.34
C ALA A 15 7.23 -20.07 20.16
N SER A 16 7.65 -20.87 21.15
CA SER A 16 8.97 -21.49 21.13
C SER A 16 9.12 -22.37 19.88
N LYS A 17 9.95 -21.93 18.93
CA LYS A 17 10.30 -22.71 17.73
C LYS A 17 11.26 -23.86 18.04
N SER A 18 11.56 -24.13 19.32
CA SER A 18 12.43 -25.22 19.76
C SER A 18 11.97 -26.59 19.25
N ALA A 19 10.65 -26.79 19.10
CA ALA A 19 10.08 -28.02 18.55
C ALA A 19 10.44 -28.27 17.06
N HIS A 20 10.84 -27.24 16.30
CA HIS A 20 11.28 -27.40 14.90
C HIS A 20 12.69 -27.98 14.78
N SER A 21 13.44 -28.10 15.88
CA SER A 21 14.75 -28.78 15.89
C SER A 21 14.65 -30.22 15.41
N HIS A 22 13.55 -30.92 15.69
CA HIS A 22 13.31 -32.27 15.22
C HIS A 22 13.18 -32.37 13.70
N VAL A 23 12.63 -31.34 13.04
CA VAL A 23 12.50 -31.29 11.58
C VAL A 23 13.85 -30.98 10.93
N VAL A 24 14.60 -30.02 11.48
CA VAL A 24 15.93 -29.69 10.97
C VAL A 24 16.89 -30.87 11.13
N ASN A 25 16.81 -31.60 12.25
CA ASN A 25 17.67 -32.76 12.53
C ASN A 25 17.14 -34.07 11.93
N ASP A 26 16.05 -34.06 11.17
CA ASP A 26 15.54 -35.26 10.51
C ASP A 26 16.57 -35.78 9.49
N PRO A 27 16.84 -37.11 9.44
CA PRO A 27 17.84 -37.67 8.54
C PRO A 27 17.59 -37.34 7.07
N SER A 28 16.32 -37.32 6.63
CA SER A 28 15.97 -37.02 5.23
C SER A 28 16.23 -35.55 4.88
N VAL A 29 16.02 -34.65 5.83
CA VAL A 29 16.30 -33.22 5.68
C VAL A 29 17.80 -32.98 5.66
N GLN A 30 18.55 -33.63 6.55
CA GLN A 30 20.02 -33.54 6.55
C GLN A 30 20.62 -34.06 5.24
N GLU A 31 20.16 -35.22 4.74
CA GLU A 31 20.61 -35.77 3.46
C GLU A 31 20.31 -34.81 2.30
N PHE A 32 19.11 -34.25 2.23
CA PHE A 32 18.77 -33.25 1.22
C PHE A 32 19.64 -31.99 1.32
N LEU A 33 19.92 -31.52 2.53
CA LEU A 33 20.77 -30.34 2.75
C LEU A 33 22.22 -30.56 2.31
N THR A 34 22.74 -31.80 2.37
CA THR A 34 24.10 -32.09 1.83
C THR A 34 24.19 -31.90 0.31
N GLN A 35 23.08 -31.98 -0.40
CA GLN A 35 23.00 -31.77 -1.85
C GLN A 35 22.77 -30.29 -2.21
N CYS A 36 22.53 -29.44 -1.20
CA CYS A 36 22.23 -28.02 -1.37
C CYS A 36 23.48 -27.18 -1.10
N SER A 37 23.67 -26.12 -1.88
CA SER A 37 24.65 -25.07 -1.53
C SER A 37 24.00 -24.11 -0.54
N LEU A 38 24.41 -24.17 0.72
CA LEU A 38 23.97 -23.19 1.72
C LEU A 38 24.71 -21.86 1.51
N PRO A 39 24.06 -20.71 1.80
CA PRO A 39 24.75 -19.44 1.82
C PRO A 39 25.86 -19.45 2.88
N LYS A 40 26.95 -18.73 2.61
CA LYS A 40 28.06 -18.56 3.56
C LYS A 40 27.53 -18.00 4.88
N ARG A 41 27.95 -18.57 6.01
CA ARG A 41 27.65 -18.00 7.31
C ARG A 41 28.47 -16.74 7.50
N ALA A 42 28.04 -15.87 8.42
CA ALA A 42 28.75 -14.61 8.70
C ALA A 42 30.24 -14.84 9.04
N GLU A 43 30.53 -15.96 9.72
CA GLU A 43 31.87 -16.46 10.06
C GLU A 43 32.70 -16.93 8.85
N ASP A 44 32.06 -17.41 7.78
CA ASP A 44 32.70 -17.85 6.53
C ASP A 44 32.95 -16.70 5.54
N ILE A 45 32.44 -15.50 5.85
CA ILE A 45 32.61 -14.30 5.04
C ILE A 45 33.82 -13.54 5.58
N THR A 46 34.97 -13.74 4.94
CA THR A 46 36.13 -12.87 5.15
C THR A 46 35.89 -11.59 4.36
N PHE A 47 35.60 -10.48 5.05
CA PHE A 47 35.55 -9.16 4.42
C PHE A 47 36.97 -8.77 3.97
N THR A 48 37.29 -9.00 2.69
CA THR A 48 38.55 -8.59 2.10
C THR A 48 38.54 -7.07 1.87
N GLY A 49 39.32 -6.37 2.69
CA GLY A 49 39.45 -4.92 2.62
C GLY A 49 38.30 -4.19 3.30
N ASN A 50 38.59 -3.00 3.81
CA ASN A 50 37.67 -2.10 4.49
C ASN A 50 36.45 -1.76 3.59
N LEU A 51 35.46 -2.64 3.50
CA LEU A 51 34.12 -2.34 3.02
C LEU A 51 33.33 -1.50 4.04
N ASN A 52 34.06 -0.79 4.92
CA ASN A 52 33.53 0.34 5.66
C ASN A 52 33.40 1.49 4.68
N LEU A 53 32.29 1.50 3.94
CA LEU A 53 31.81 2.73 3.32
C LEU A 53 31.53 3.68 4.47
N ARG A 54 32.42 4.66 4.67
CA ARG A 54 32.19 5.73 5.63
C ARG A 54 30.97 6.49 5.12
N TYR A 55 29.83 6.28 5.78
CA TYR A 55 28.65 7.07 5.52
C TYR A 55 28.93 8.50 5.96
N GLU A 56 29.04 9.40 5.00
CA GLU A 56 29.07 10.83 5.24
C GLU A 56 27.68 11.36 4.90
N PRO A 57 26.87 11.74 5.91
CA PRO A 57 25.56 12.30 5.66
C PRO A 57 25.70 13.56 4.79
N LEU A 58 24.78 13.73 3.85
CA LEU A 58 24.70 14.98 3.09
C LEU A 58 24.49 16.13 4.09
N PRO A 59 25.34 17.18 4.06
CA PRO A 59 25.25 18.28 5.01
C PRO A 59 23.95 19.07 4.87
N ASP A 60 23.32 19.03 3.70
CA ASP A 60 22.04 19.66 3.41
C ASP A 60 21.07 18.62 2.83
N ASN A 61 20.26 18.02 3.71
CA ASN A 61 19.22 17.08 3.31
C ASN A 61 17.89 17.84 3.13
N PRO A 62 17.37 17.98 1.90
CA PRO A 62 16.14 18.73 1.65
C PRO A 62 14.86 18.00 2.10
N ILE A 63 14.97 16.73 2.50
CA ILE A 63 13.82 15.93 2.93
C ILE A 63 13.37 16.39 4.31
N GLN A 64 12.17 17.00 4.37
CA GLN A 64 11.58 17.48 5.62
C GLN A 64 10.51 16.56 6.18
N HIS A 65 9.93 15.72 5.33
CA HIS A 65 8.77 14.90 5.66
C HIS A 65 8.95 13.46 5.21
N VAL A 66 8.46 12.54 6.03
CA VAL A 66 8.47 11.11 5.76
C VAL A 66 7.03 10.60 5.81
N ILE A 67 6.65 9.86 4.77
CA ILE A 67 5.41 9.09 4.73
C ILE A 67 5.80 7.61 4.78
N ALA A 68 5.36 6.91 5.81
CA ALA A 68 5.47 5.46 5.91
C ALA A 68 4.10 4.84 5.69
N VAL A 69 4.00 3.91 4.75
CA VAL A 69 2.75 3.19 4.46
C VAL A 69 2.99 1.71 4.63
N ASP A 70 2.15 1.08 5.46
CA ASP A 70 2.08 -0.37 5.62
C ASP A 70 0.63 -0.81 5.38
N GLY A 71 0.42 -2.03 4.93
CA GLY A 71 -0.91 -2.52 4.64
C GLY A 71 -0.99 -4.03 4.57
N GLY A 72 -2.17 -4.53 4.88
CA GLY A 72 -2.52 -5.94 4.71
C GLY A 72 -3.77 -6.07 3.84
N TYR A 73 -3.85 -7.19 3.15
CA TYR A 73 -5.10 -7.62 2.52
C TYR A 73 -5.46 -9.03 2.98
N GLN A 74 -6.76 -9.31 3.01
CA GLN A 74 -7.29 -10.63 3.31
C GLN A 74 -8.44 -10.93 2.35
N GLU A 75 -8.40 -12.09 1.70
CA GLU A 75 -9.53 -12.62 0.94
C GLU A 75 -10.43 -13.42 1.89
N ILE A 76 -11.72 -13.09 1.90
CA ILE A 76 -12.72 -13.65 2.80
C ILE A 76 -13.79 -14.30 1.94
N ALA A 77 -14.06 -15.59 2.16
CA ALA A 77 -15.20 -16.26 1.53
C ALA A 77 -16.51 -15.74 2.13
N VAL A 78 -17.37 -15.21 1.26
CA VAL A 78 -18.75 -14.81 1.60
C VAL A 78 -19.70 -15.99 1.40
N GLN A 79 -19.42 -16.81 0.38
CA GLN A 79 -20.10 -18.06 0.11
C GLN A 79 -19.06 -19.12 -0.27
N THR A 80 -19.07 -20.25 0.45
CA THR A 80 -18.12 -21.35 0.21
C THR A 80 -18.64 -22.37 -0.80
N GLU A 81 -19.96 -22.49 -0.92
CA GLU A 81 -20.63 -23.44 -1.82
C GLU A 81 -20.66 -22.92 -3.26
N PHE A 82 -20.68 -23.84 -4.23
CA PHE A 82 -20.69 -23.48 -5.65
C PHE A 82 -22.00 -22.77 -6.05
N PRO A 83 -21.92 -21.62 -6.77
CA PRO A 83 -20.70 -20.89 -7.11
C PRO A 83 -20.14 -20.11 -5.91
N SER A 84 -18.86 -20.33 -5.58
CA SER A 84 -18.25 -19.66 -4.42
C SER A 84 -18.05 -18.17 -4.68
N ALA A 85 -18.10 -17.36 -3.62
CA ALA A 85 -18.00 -15.91 -3.69
C ALA A 85 -17.05 -15.39 -2.61
N THR A 86 -16.17 -14.46 -2.98
CA THR A 86 -15.13 -13.94 -2.08
C THR A 86 -15.10 -12.40 -2.08
N LEU A 87 -14.48 -11.83 -1.07
CA LEU A 87 -14.28 -10.39 -0.95
C LEU A 87 -12.87 -10.15 -0.44
N ALA A 88 -12.15 -9.22 -1.06
CA ALA A 88 -10.86 -8.79 -0.53
C ALA A 88 -11.08 -7.58 0.39
N PHE A 89 -10.63 -7.70 1.63
CA PHE A 89 -10.58 -6.59 2.58
C PHE A 89 -9.15 -6.08 2.68
N PHE A 90 -9.00 -4.76 2.53
CA PHE A 90 -7.72 -4.06 2.63
C PHE A 90 -7.72 -3.15 3.85
N GLN A 91 -6.61 -3.17 4.58
CA GLN A 91 -6.33 -2.21 5.64
C GLN A 91 -4.97 -1.58 5.36
N ILE A 92 -4.96 -0.27 5.22
CA ILE A 92 -3.77 0.54 4.97
C ILE A 92 -3.54 1.42 6.19
N GLY A 93 -2.35 1.36 6.77
CA GLY A 93 -1.85 2.29 7.77
C GLY A 93 -0.86 3.25 7.12
N ALA A 94 -1.20 4.54 7.08
CA ALA A 94 -0.29 5.60 6.64
C ALA A 94 0.13 6.44 7.85
N LEU A 95 1.42 6.68 7.98
CA LEU A 95 2.02 7.52 9.00
C LEU A 95 2.77 8.66 8.32
N PHE A 96 2.45 9.89 8.70
CA PHE A 96 3.12 11.10 8.23
C PHE A 96 3.78 11.82 9.39
N PHE A 97 5.07 12.12 9.28
CA PHE A 97 5.82 12.85 10.30
C PHE A 97 6.95 13.66 9.67
N SER A 98 7.42 14.69 10.37
CA SER A 98 8.57 15.47 9.91
C SER A 98 9.89 14.90 10.43
N ILE A 99 10.97 15.13 9.70
CA ILE A 99 12.33 14.81 10.18
C ILE A 99 12.65 15.61 11.45
N ASN A 100 12.17 16.84 11.56
CA ASN A 100 12.33 17.67 12.76
C ASN A 100 11.71 17.04 14.02
N ASP A 101 10.57 16.36 13.89
CA ASP A 101 9.96 15.63 15.02
C ASP A 101 10.87 14.49 15.49
N LEU A 102 11.51 13.79 14.55
CA LEU A 102 12.43 12.69 14.83
C LEU A 102 13.74 13.18 15.45
N GLU A 103 14.35 14.23 14.89
CA GLU A 103 15.55 14.87 15.45
C GLU A 103 15.30 15.46 16.84
N GLY A 104 14.11 16.05 17.04
CA GLY A 104 13.69 16.59 18.32
C GLY A 104 13.60 15.51 19.41
N ILE A 105 13.26 14.28 19.04
CA ILE A 105 13.23 13.13 19.95
C ILE A 105 14.64 12.59 20.20
N ASP A 106 15.47 12.48 19.16
CA ASP A 106 16.86 11.99 19.28
C ASP A 106 17.70 12.84 20.25
N ARG A 107 17.47 14.15 20.27
CA ARG A 107 18.18 15.08 21.16
C ARG A 107 17.68 15.06 22.61
N LYS A 108 16.58 14.37 22.93
CA LYS A 108 16.01 14.34 24.29
C LYS A 108 16.62 13.21 25.10
N SER A 109 17.10 13.52 26.31
CA SER A 109 17.62 12.52 27.25
C SER A 109 16.54 11.54 27.74
N PHE A 110 15.28 11.97 27.77
CA PHE A 110 14.11 11.16 28.11
C PHE A 110 12.98 11.51 27.15
N ILE A 111 12.37 10.48 26.56
CA ILE A 111 11.29 10.63 25.58
C ILE A 111 9.95 10.67 26.33
N ASP A 112 9.23 11.78 26.22
CA ASP A 112 7.89 11.90 26.76
C ASP A 112 6.88 11.10 25.90
N PRO A 113 5.91 10.38 26.48
CA PRO A 113 4.83 9.75 25.73
C PRO A 113 4.12 10.66 24.71
N ASP A 114 3.98 11.95 25.01
CA ASP A 114 3.35 12.93 24.12
C ASP A 114 4.21 13.24 22.89
N ASP A 115 5.53 13.17 23.01
CA ASP A 115 6.43 13.29 21.86
C ASP A 115 6.29 12.09 20.92
N MET A 116 6.17 10.89 21.49
CA MET A 116 5.92 9.67 20.71
C MET A 116 4.54 9.65 20.06
N ALA A 117 3.55 10.33 20.66
CA ALA A 117 2.21 10.40 20.08
C ALA A 117 2.22 11.13 18.72
N LYS A 118 3.08 12.15 18.56
CA LYS A 118 3.27 12.86 17.28
C LYS A 118 3.78 11.95 16.17
N LEU A 119 4.70 11.04 16.50
CA LEU A 119 5.21 10.02 15.57
C LEU A 119 4.29 8.80 15.38
N LYS A 120 3.16 8.73 16.09
CA LYS A 120 2.24 7.57 16.06
C LYS A 120 0.87 7.92 15.49
N ASN A 121 0.70 9.10 14.90
CA ASN A 121 -0.57 9.48 14.27
C ASN A 121 -0.78 8.72 12.95
N ILE A 122 -1.13 7.44 13.07
CA ILE A 122 -1.36 6.53 11.95
C ILE A 122 -2.79 6.71 11.47
N GLN A 123 -2.95 7.25 10.27
CA GLN A 123 -4.20 7.20 9.53
C GLN A 123 -4.46 5.77 9.07
N ARG A 124 -5.63 5.23 9.39
CA ARG A 124 -6.02 3.88 8.99
C ARG A 124 -7.15 3.95 7.98
N LEU A 125 -6.84 3.59 6.74
CA LEU A 125 -7.82 3.48 5.66
C LEU A 125 -8.24 2.03 5.51
N LYS A 126 -9.54 1.81 5.35
CA LYS A 126 -10.13 0.48 5.16
C LYS A 126 -11.01 0.51 3.93
N PHE A 127 -10.85 -0.46 3.05
CA PHE A 127 -11.74 -0.65 1.92
C PHE A 127 -11.92 -2.12 1.59
N SER A 128 -13.07 -2.42 0.99
CA SER A 128 -13.45 -3.76 0.56
C SER A 128 -13.57 -3.76 -0.94
N LEU A 129 -13.06 -4.80 -1.59
CA LEU A 129 -13.11 -4.97 -3.03
C LEU A 129 -13.83 -6.28 -3.37
N PRO A 130 -14.79 -6.27 -4.31
CA PRO A 130 -15.40 -7.50 -4.78
C PRO A 130 -14.37 -8.36 -5.52
N VAL A 131 -14.31 -9.66 -5.21
CA VAL A 131 -13.37 -10.61 -5.82
C VAL A 131 -14.08 -11.94 -6.07
N ARG A 132 -14.14 -12.44 -7.31
CA ARG A 132 -14.85 -13.68 -7.71
C ARG A 132 -16.34 -13.73 -7.36
N ASN A 133 -17.18 -13.77 -8.39
CA ASN A 133 -18.64 -13.97 -8.28
C ASN A 133 -19.37 -12.97 -7.36
N ILE A 134 -18.72 -11.86 -7.01
CA ILE A 134 -19.34 -10.70 -6.39
C ILE A 134 -19.27 -9.56 -7.40
N THR A 135 -20.41 -9.04 -7.79
CA THR A 135 -20.53 -7.79 -8.56
C THR A 135 -21.30 -6.78 -7.76
N ARG A 136 -20.98 -5.50 -7.95
CA ARG A 136 -21.77 -4.41 -7.38
C ARG A 136 -23.11 -4.38 -8.10
N LYS A 137 -24.21 -4.17 -7.38
CA LYS A 137 -25.58 -4.20 -7.96
C LYS A 137 -25.78 -3.23 -9.14
N SER A 138 -25.01 -2.16 -9.21
CA SER A 138 -25.08 -1.15 -10.27
C SER A 138 -24.27 -1.51 -11.51
N GLU A 139 -23.42 -2.53 -11.46
CA GLU A 139 -22.42 -2.81 -12.49
C GLU A 139 -22.65 -4.19 -13.12
N GLY A 140 -22.43 -4.29 -14.43
CA GLY A 140 -22.66 -5.54 -15.18
C GLY A 140 -21.50 -6.54 -15.09
N THR A 141 -20.30 -6.08 -14.77
CA THR A 141 -19.08 -6.90 -14.78
C THR A 141 -18.30 -6.78 -13.46
N LEU A 142 -17.45 -7.78 -13.19
CA LEU A 142 -16.51 -7.71 -12.05
C LEU A 142 -15.53 -6.54 -12.23
N THR A 143 -15.03 -6.32 -13.45
CA THR A 143 -14.11 -5.22 -13.77
C THR A 143 -14.75 -3.86 -13.46
N ASP A 144 -15.98 -3.63 -13.90
CA ASP A 144 -16.70 -2.38 -13.60
C ASP A 144 -17.02 -2.25 -12.11
N SER A 145 -17.31 -3.37 -11.44
CA SER A 145 -17.47 -3.41 -9.99
C SER A 145 -16.20 -2.97 -9.26
N VAL A 146 -15.04 -3.46 -9.67
CA VAL A 146 -13.72 -3.07 -9.12
C VAL A 146 -13.45 -1.59 -9.39
N ARG A 147 -13.59 -1.14 -10.64
CA ARG A 147 -13.40 0.26 -11.04
C ARG A 147 -14.25 1.21 -10.20
N ARG A 148 -15.55 0.92 -10.10
CA ARG A 148 -16.50 1.74 -9.34
C ARG A 148 -16.19 1.73 -7.84
N THR A 149 -15.82 0.58 -7.28
CA THR A 149 -15.50 0.45 -5.85
C THR A 149 -14.30 1.32 -5.47
N ILE A 150 -13.28 1.37 -6.34
CA ILE A 150 -12.09 2.20 -6.12
C ILE A 150 -12.42 3.68 -6.29
N TYR A 151 -13.20 4.04 -7.31
CA TYR A 151 -13.70 5.40 -7.50
C TYR A 151 -14.49 5.90 -6.28
N ASP A 152 -15.44 5.12 -5.78
CA ASP A 152 -16.24 5.46 -4.60
C ASP A 152 -15.36 5.60 -3.35
N PHE A 153 -14.32 4.76 -3.22
CA PHE A 153 -13.36 4.87 -2.14
C PHE A 153 -12.58 6.19 -2.20
N PHE A 154 -12.18 6.64 -3.40
CA PHE A 154 -11.46 7.90 -3.58
C PHE A 154 -12.33 9.14 -3.30
N LEU A 155 -13.64 9.05 -3.52
CA LEU A 155 -14.60 10.12 -3.18
C LEU A 155 -14.94 10.20 -1.69
N ARG A 156 -14.55 9.21 -0.88
CA ARG A 156 -14.82 9.23 0.55
C ARG A 156 -14.08 10.40 1.20
N LYS A 157 -14.82 11.18 2.00
CA LYS A 157 -14.25 12.28 2.79
C LYS A 157 -13.33 11.75 3.88
N THR A 158 -12.16 12.36 4.00
CA THR A 158 -11.23 12.30 5.11
C THR A 158 -11.22 13.66 5.83
N ASP A 159 -10.45 13.78 6.91
CA ASP A 159 -10.35 15.02 7.68
C ASP A 159 -9.80 16.20 6.83
N ASP A 160 -9.00 15.89 5.80
CA ASP A 160 -8.31 16.88 4.94
C ASP A 160 -8.86 16.97 3.50
N GLY A 161 -10.04 16.40 3.21
CA GLY A 161 -10.65 16.44 1.87
C GLY A 161 -10.99 15.05 1.34
N THR A 162 -10.69 14.79 0.06
CA THR A 162 -10.87 13.45 -0.54
C THR A 162 -9.59 12.99 -1.22
N LEU A 163 -9.39 11.67 -1.32
CA LEU A 163 -8.27 11.13 -2.10
C LEU A 163 -8.41 11.49 -3.59
N MET A 164 -9.64 11.70 -4.06
CA MET A 164 -9.93 12.16 -5.42
C MET A 164 -9.37 13.56 -5.69
N ASP A 165 -9.49 14.48 -4.73
CA ASP A 165 -8.90 15.83 -4.83
C ASP A 165 -7.39 15.74 -4.97
N THR A 166 -6.74 14.93 -4.14
CA THR A 166 -5.30 14.68 -4.19
C THR A 166 -4.89 14.06 -5.52
N LEU A 167 -5.64 13.08 -6.02
CA LEU A 167 -5.38 12.44 -7.31
C LEU A 167 -5.46 13.46 -8.46
N ARG A 168 -6.51 14.29 -8.49
CA ARG A 168 -6.65 15.39 -9.45
C ARG A 168 -5.47 16.36 -9.36
N TRP A 169 -5.13 16.79 -8.15
CA TRP A 169 -4.03 17.72 -7.87
C TRP A 169 -2.69 17.19 -8.41
N PHE A 170 -2.44 15.88 -8.27
CA PHE A 170 -1.26 15.21 -8.84
C PHE A 170 -1.28 15.12 -10.37
N ILE A 171 -2.36 14.59 -10.95
CA ILE A 171 -2.47 14.35 -12.40
C ILE A 171 -2.30 15.64 -13.19
N PHE A 172 -2.95 16.72 -12.74
CA PHE A 172 -2.93 18.00 -13.41
C PHE A 172 -1.83 18.94 -12.90
N ARG A 173 -0.94 18.44 -12.04
CA ARG A 173 0.24 19.16 -11.51
C ARG A 173 -0.13 20.52 -10.92
N GLU A 174 -1.22 20.59 -10.17
CA GLU A 174 -1.72 21.83 -9.57
C GLU A 174 -0.76 22.37 -8.48
N TYR A 175 0.25 21.60 -8.08
CA TYR A 175 1.36 22.01 -7.19
C TYR A 175 2.47 22.82 -7.88
N GLY A 176 2.44 22.96 -9.21
CA GLY A 176 3.50 23.62 -9.96
C GLY A 176 3.02 24.14 -11.31
N THR A 177 3.74 23.80 -12.38
CA THR A 177 3.27 24.13 -13.73
C THR A 177 2.12 23.21 -14.11
N ARG A 178 0.91 23.74 -13.99
CA ARG A 178 -0.34 23.03 -14.28
C ARG A 178 -0.36 22.53 -15.72
N VAL A 179 -0.78 21.28 -15.91
CA VAL A 179 -1.04 20.71 -17.23
C VAL A 179 -2.55 20.71 -17.48
N PRO A 180 -3.03 21.20 -18.64
CA PRO A 180 -4.47 21.31 -18.91
C PRO A 180 -5.11 19.97 -19.27
N GLU A 181 -4.30 18.97 -19.63
CA GLU A 181 -4.74 17.65 -20.05
C GLU A 181 -3.81 16.55 -19.56
N TRP A 182 -4.37 15.35 -19.43
CA TRP A 182 -3.65 14.12 -19.15
C TRP A 182 -3.98 13.07 -20.22
N MET A 183 -2.97 12.35 -20.72
CA MET A 183 -3.19 11.28 -21.70
C MET A 183 -3.42 9.94 -20.99
N LEU A 184 -4.67 9.48 -21.00
CA LEU A 184 -5.00 8.14 -20.51
C LEU A 184 -4.54 7.08 -21.51
N ALA A 185 -3.89 6.03 -21.00
CA ALA A 185 -3.30 4.98 -21.83
C ALA A 185 -4.34 4.26 -22.70
N SER A 186 -5.49 3.89 -22.15
CA SER A 186 -6.59 3.26 -22.87
C SER A 186 -7.96 3.63 -22.26
N CYS A 187 -8.99 3.74 -23.11
CA CYS A 187 -10.35 3.96 -22.65
C CYS A 187 -10.95 2.66 -22.08
N PRO A 188 -11.55 2.66 -20.88
CA PRO A 188 -12.13 1.46 -20.27
C PRO A 188 -13.37 0.91 -21.01
N ALA A 189 -14.01 1.71 -21.88
CA ALA A 189 -15.22 1.30 -22.58
C ALA A 189 -14.97 0.83 -24.02
N CYS A 190 -13.98 1.39 -24.73
CA CYS A 190 -13.70 1.06 -26.13
C CYS A 190 -12.23 0.74 -26.41
N GLU A 191 -11.39 0.65 -25.37
CA GLU A 191 -9.97 0.27 -25.41
C GLU A 191 -9.07 1.16 -26.27
N ARG A 192 -9.62 2.25 -26.83
CA ARG A 192 -8.84 3.18 -27.65
C ARG A 192 -7.71 3.78 -26.82
N THR A 193 -6.51 3.70 -27.38
CA THR A 193 -5.31 4.22 -26.74
C THR A 193 -5.21 5.73 -26.81
N ASN A 194 -4.42 6.32 -25.91
CA ASN A 194 -4.11 7.76 -25.89
C ASN A 194 -5.39 8.63 -25.86
N THR A 195 -6.26 8.39 -24.89
CA THR A 195 -7.48 9.17 -24.71
C THR A 195 -7.20 10.43 -23.87
N PRO A 196 -7.38 11.65 -24.41
CA PRO A 196 -7.09 12.88 -23.66
C PRO A 196 -8.17 13.18 -22.61
N LEU A 197 -7.74 13.38 -21.37
CA LEU A 197 -8.55 13.85 -20.25
C LEU A 197 -8.28 15.34 -20.04
N VAL A 198 -9.13 16.18 -20.63
CA VAL A 198 -8.99 17.65 -20.55
C VAL A 198 -9.65 18.16 -19.27
N LEU A 199 -8.89 18.82 -18.40
CA LEU A 199 -9.35 19.26 -17.07
C LEU A 199 -10.61 20.15 -17.13
N ALA A 200 -10.71 21.02 -18.14
CA ALA A 200 -11.88 21.88 -18.34
C ALA A 200 -13.16 21.11 -18.71
N ARG A 201 -13.06 19.85 -19.13
CA ARG A 201 -14.18 18.96 -19.47
C ARG A 201 -14.52 17.98 -18.35
N MET A 202 -13.80 18.03 -17.23
CA MET A 202 -14.06 17.16 -16.08
C MET A 202 -15.39 17.55 -15.42
N SER A 203 -16.21 16.56 -15.10
CA SER A 203 -17.45 16.78 -14.35
C SER A 203 -17.15 17.14 -12.89
N ALA A 204 -18.16 17.65 -12.17
CA ALA A 204 -18.06 17.89 -10.73
C ALA A 204 -17.77 16.62 -9.90
N ASN A 205 -18.01 15.45 -10.49
CA ASN A 205 -17.76 14.14 -9.87
C ASN A 205 -16.45 13.51 -10.36
N TYR A 206 -15.52 14.28 -10.94
CA TYR A 206 -14.22 13.77 -11.40
C TYR A 206 -14.35 12.67 -12.47
N THR A 207 -15.33 12.82 -13.35
CA THR A 207 -15.54 11.92 -14.50
C THR A 207 -15.40 12.66 -15.82
N PHE A 208 -15.13 11.90 -16.88
CA PHE A 208 -15.01 12.36 -18.26
C PHE A 208 -15.86 11.47 -19.17
N ALA A 209 -16.27 12.01 -20.31
CA ALA A 209 -16.84 11.22 -21.39
C ALA A 209 -15.78 10.99 -22.47
N CYS A 210 -15.62 9.74 -22.91
CA CYS A 210 -14.73 9.43 -24.02
C CYS A 210 -15.21 10.14 -25.30
N THR A 211 -14.31 10.84 -25.99
CA THR A 211 -14.62 11.56 -27.24
C THR A 211 -15.02 10.64 -28.41
N HIS A 212 -14.79 9.33 -28.28
CA HIS A 212 -15.03 8.36 -29.35
C HIS A 212 -16.26 7.48 -29.13
N CYS A 213 -16.40 6.89 -27.94
CA CYS A 213 -17.53 6.00 -27.63
C CYS A 213 -18.56 6.64 -26.67
N ASN A 214 -18.29 7.84 -26.17
CA ASN A 214 -19.08 8.51 -25.13
C ASN A 214 -19.21 7.70 -23.81
N GLY A 215 -18.39 6.66 -23.63
CA GLY A 215 -18.32 5.89 -22.41
C GLY A 215 -17.76 6.73 -21.25
N GLU A 216 -18.24 6.43 -20.03
CA GLU A 216 -17.77 7.10 -18.82
C GLU A 216 -16.35 6.65 -18.46
N ILE A 217 -15.50 7.65 -18.20
CA ILE A 217 -14.15 7.49 -17.68
C ILE A 217 -14.11 8.11 -16.29
N LEU A 218 -13.76 7.31 -15.30
CA LEU A 218 -13.53 7.73 -13.93
C LEU A 218 -12.10 8.26 -13.84
N LEU A 219 -11.83 9.33 -13.08
CA LEU A 219 -10.44 9.80 -12.91
C LEU A 219 -9.52 8.70 -12.37
N THR A 220 -10.05 7.76 -11.57
CA THR A 220 -9.31 6.58 -11.08
C THR A 220 -8.95 5.56 -12.16
N ASP A 221 -9.50 5.66 -13.38
CA ASP A 221 -9.11 4.79 -14.50
C ASP A 221 -7.66 5.05 -14.96
N VAL A 222 -7.02 6.12 -14.49
CA VAL A 222 -5.56 6.32 -14.61
C VAL A 222 -4.73 5.20 -13.97
N PHE A 223 -5.31 4.43 -13.04
CA PHE A 223 -4.68 3.22 -12.49
C PHE A 223 -4.75 2.00 -13.43
N ARG A 224 -5.48 2.11 -14.55
CA ARG A 224 -5.51 1.11 -15.64
C ARG A 224 -5.95 -0.29 -15.21
N LEU A 225 -6.81 -0.38 -14.20
CA LEU A 225 -7.30 -1.66 -13.67
C LEU A 225 -8.28 -2.38 -14.60
N HIS A 226 -8.72 -1.71 -15.66
CA HIS A 226 -9.57 -2.29 -16.71
C HIS A 226 -8.78 -3.03 -17.79
N GLU A 227 -7.45 -2.96 -17.80
CA GLU A 227 -6.59 -3.56 -18.83
C GLU A 227 -6.13 -5.00 -18.48
N VAL A 228 -6.80 -5.66 -17.53
CA VAL A 228 -6.41 -6.97 -16.96
C VAL A 228 -7.04 -8.13 -17.72
#